data_AF-A0A8H7KYA1-F1
#
_entry.id   AF-A0A8H7KYA1-F1
#
_cell.length_a   1.000
_cell.length_b   1.000
_cell.length_c   1.000
_cell.angle_alpha   90.00
_cell.angle_beta   90.00
_cell.angle_gamma   90.00
#
_symmetry.space_group_name_H-M   'P 1'
#
loop_
_entity.id
_entity.type
_entity.pdbx_description
1 polymer ?
#
loop_
_entity_poly.entity_id
_entity_poly.type
_entity_poly.pdbx_seq_one_letter_code
_entity_poly.pdbx_strand_id
1 'polypeptide(L)'
;MLQTRSFIQVPFLNLMANIKQRAGTVHIRVGGNTQETATLVDSIPDGKAIEKDKGSATNPTETPALIFTKEILYMLGNISALADVRWYLGIPFNDTANLRLQIAEVGQAVLGDNLIGLQAGNEPDLYASHNRRPETYTPYDFFGEFGVLVQAIDSDQNIPVKNNLIGPSVSGTWSPEQVWDTGFIPAYTNSLSALAVERYPDNNCYAAYGLGSPKDPQTQFPNYLNHTAGKLLIAPYLNSTAIAQATGKPFLMFETNTASCGGFPGISNAFGSALWGLDYGLQMAHSNFSGALFHVGGQNVYYNYYSALVSAEVFGSSNTSQITDLAANDDNMFTPAYAVYEGGTLARVALFNYMTDPSGANSYTATIALPAGAPGQVKVKYLTAPSVASKANITWAGQTFGGNFESDGRPQGSLDIQTITCDTTANTCQIKVPAPGFALVFLNDAVLSEVTPQSPQTFATTAYTRKIHTATVDPSVLATSNGHSGSSRGPLMNTSKGALGTTGSACRTGPAASVLVMFVAALGAAMVRAAH
;
A
#
# COMPACT_ATOMS: atom_id res chain seq x y z
N MET A 1 -11.54 34.86 -8.27
CA MET A 1 -10.24 34.16 -8.07
C MET A 1 -10.12 33.74 -6.61
N LEU A 2 -10.67 32.58 -6.26
CA LEU A 2 -10.43 31.96 -4.96
C LEU A 2 -9.19 31.09 -5.14
N GLN A 3 -8.08 31.44 -4.47
CA GLN A 3 -6.94 30.55 -4.33
C GLN A 3 -7.34 29.38 -3.43
N THR A 4 -7.87 28.30 -4.00
CA THR A 4 -7.94 27.00 -3.32
C THR A 4 -6.51 26.49 -3.21
N ARG A 5 -5.87 26.69 -2.05
CA ARG A 5 -4.58 26.07 -1.76
C ARG A 5 -4.82 24.59 -1.48
N SER A 6 -4.91 23.76 -2.52
CA SER A 6 -4.81 22.31 -2.35
C SER A 6 -3.42 22.00 -1.79
N PHE A 7 -3.33 21.57 -0.53
CA PHE A 7 -2.04 21.22 0.08
C PHE A 7 -1.63 19.83 -0.41
N ILE A 8 -0.88 19.78 -1.51
CA ILE A 8 -0.23 18.55 -1.93
C ILE A 8 0.91 18.26 -0.95
N GLN A 9 0.95 17.05 -0.40
CA GLN A 9 2.01 16.64 0.51
C GLN A 9 3.32 16.47 -0.25
N VAL A 10 4.30 17.34 0.04
CA VAL A 10 5.64 17.27 -0.57
C VAL A 10 6.32 15.92 -0.39
N PRO A 11 6.25 15.24 0.78
CA PRO A 11 6.83 13.90 0.92
C PRO A 11 6.24 12.90 -0.06
N PHE A 12 4.93 12.95 -0.30
CA PHE A 12 4.28 12.09 -1.29
C PHE A 12 4.83 12.35 -2.70
N LEU A 13 4.97 13.61 -3.11
CA LEU A 13 5.55 13.95 -4.42
C LEU A 13 7.00 13.45 -4.57
N ASN A 14 7.82 13.57 -3.52
CA ASN A 14 9.19 13.05 -3.52
C ASN A 14 9.21 11.52 -3.63
N LEU A 15 8.33 10.80 -2.92
CA LEU A 15 8.21 9.35 -3.07
C LEU A 15 7.79 8.96 -4.49
N MET A 16 6.80 9.63 -5.07
CA MET A 16 6.37 9.35 -6.45
C MET A 16 7.47 9.66 -7.46
N ALA A 17 8.20 10.76 -7.30
CA ALA A 17 9.35 11.07 -8.13
C ALA A 17 10.44 9.99 -8.08
N ASN A 18 10.71 9.41 -6.89
CA ASN A 18 11.68 8.32 -6.77
C ASN A 18 11.27 7.09 -7.58
N ILE A 19 9.99 6.70 -7.57
CA ILE A 19 9.50 5.57 -8.37
C ILE A 19 9.54 5.92 -9.86
N LYS A 20 8.99 7.09 -10.23
CA LYS A 20 8.96 7.56 -11.63
C LYS A 20 10.33 7.51 -12.29
N GLN A 21 11.37 7.98 -11.61
CA GLN A 21 12.71 8.02 -12.19
C GLN A 21 13.34 6.64 -12.45
N ARG A 22 12.73 5.57 -11.93
CA ARG A 22 13.21 4.19 -12.08
C ARG A 22 12.29 3.38 -12.99
N ALA A 23 10.98 3.52 -12.80
CA ALA A 23 9.94 2.79 -13.54
C ALA A 23 9.35 3.56 -14.74
N GLY A 24 9.74 4.81 -14.95
CA GLY A 24 9.19 5.70 -15.99
C GLY A 24 7.89 6.40 -15.59
N THR A 25 6.97 5.71 -14.90
CA THR A 25 5.68 6.27 -14.44
C THR A 25 5.26 5.65 -13.10
N VAL A 26 4.23 6.20 -12.47
CA VAL A 26 3.62 5.64 -11.26
C VAL A 26 2.13 5.48 -11.46
N HIS A 27 1.60 4.29 -11.17
CA HIS A 27 0.17 4.02 -11.22
C HIS A 27 -0.41 3.99 -9.81
N ILE A 28 -1.51 4.71 -9.58
CA ILE A 28 -2.21 4.74 -8.28
C ILE A 28 -3.69 4.50 -8.49
N ARG A 29 -4.24 3.56 -7.73
CA ARG A 29 -5.70 3.35 -7.63
C ARG A 29 -6.25 4.10 -6.42
N VAL A 30 -7.35 4.83 -6.63
CA VAL A 30 -8.17 5.42 -5.58
C VAL A 30 -9.50 4.66 -5.53
N GLY A 31 -9.68 3.84 -4.50
CA GLY A 31 -10.81 2.92 -4.37
C GLY A 31 -10.98 2.39 -2.95
N GLY A 32 -11.01 1.06 -2.82
CA GLY A 32 -11.23 0.37 -1.55
C GLY A 32 -12.69 0.43 -1.11
N ASN A 33 -12.99 -0.07 0.09
CA ASN A 33 -14.35 -0.07 0.65
C ASN A 33 -15.04 1.32 0.67
N THR A 34 -14.27 2.41 0.77
CA THR A 34 -14.79 3.79 0.70
C THR A 34 -15.41 4.16 -0.65
N GLN A 35 -14.96 3.53 -1.74
CA GLN A 35 -15.47 3.75 -3.11
C GLN A 35 -16.97 3.60 -3.17
N GLU A 36 -17.50 2.59 -2.49
CA GLU A 36 -18.89 2.19 -2.60
C GLU A 36 -19.86 3.26 -2.15
N THR A 37 -19.46 4.08 -1.20
CA THR A 37 -20.27 5.18 -0.65
C THR A 37 -19.74 6.54 -1.06
N ALA A 38 -18.76 6.60 -1.96
CA ALA A 38 -18.17 7.86 -2.38
C ALA A 38 -19.19 8.69 -3.18
N THR A 39 -19.26 9.97 -2.85
CA THR A 39 -20.19 10.93 -3.48
C THR A 39 -19.44 12.22 -3.81
N LEU A 40 -19.45 12.58 -5.09
CA LEU A 40 -18.93 13.86 -5.56
C LEU A 40 -20.01 14.93 -5.38
N VAL A 41 -19.69 16.02 -4.70
CA VAL A 41 -20.58 17.17 -4.49
C VAL A 41 -19.93 18.47 -4.96
N ASP A 42 -20.74 19.48 -5.27
CA ASP A 42 -20.23 20.79 -5.72
C ASP A 42 -19.46 21.54 -4.62
N SER A 43 -19.90 21.41 -3.37
CA SER A 43 -19.28 22.04 -2.21
C SER A 43 -19.62 21.31 -0.91
N ILE A 44 -18.73 21.43 0.07
CA ILE A 44 -18.96 20.98 1.46
C ILE A 44 -19.10 22.23 2.34
N PRO A 45 -20.09 22.30 3.26
CA PRO A 45 -20.21 23.40 4.20
C PRO A 45 -18.92 23.52 5.02
N ASP A 46 -18.33 24.72 5.11
CA ASP A 46 -16.98 25.03 5.65
C ASP A 46 -15.81 25.04 4.66
N GLY A 47 -16.05 24.69 3.39
CA GLY A 47 -15.07 24.82 2.32
C GLY A 47 -14.02 23.70 2.27
N LYS A 48 -14.22 22.60 2.99
CA LYS A 48 -13.41 21.37 2.82
C LYS A 48 -13.55 20.80 1.41
N ALA A 49 -12.51 20.09 0.98
CA ALA A 49 -12.52 19.31 -0.26
C ALA A 49 -12.95 17.85 -0.04
N ILE A 50 -12.93 17.36 1.20
CA ILE A 50 -13.25 15.97 1.54
C ILE A 50 -13.71 15.89 3.00
N GLU A 51 -14.72 15.06 3.25
CA GLU A 51 -15.19 14.73 4.59
C GLU A 51 -15.74 13.30 4.67
N LYS A 52 -15.81 12.80 5.91
CA LYS A 52 -16.37 11.49 6.22
C LYS A 52 -17.67 11.70 6.99
N ASP A 53 -18.80 11.29 6.41
CA ASP A 53 -20.08 11.27 7.11
C ASP A 53 -20.19 10.01 7.97
N LYS A 54 -19.86 10.19 9.25
CA LYS A 54 -19.90 9.13 10.27
C LYS A 54 -21.31 8.73 10.70
N GLY A 55 -22.34 9.51 10.33
CA GLY A 55 -23.73 9.20 10.64
C GLY A 55 -24.29 8.03 9.83
N SER A 56 -23.64 7.68 8.73
CA SER A 56 -24.13 6.73 7.72
C SER A 56 -23.27 5.45 7.59
N ALA A 57 -22.38 5.17 8.54
CA ALA A 57 -21.51 3.98 8.51
C ALA A 57 -22.31 2.71 8.85
N THR A 58 -22.75 1.94 7.85
CA THR A 58 -23.55 0.71 8.04
C THR A 58 -22.78 -0.60 7.77
N ASN A 59 -21.47 -0.52 7.56
CA ASN A 59 -20.63 -1.67 7.19
C ASN A 59 -19.77 -2.17 8.39
N PRO A 60 -19.28 -3.43 8.37
CA PRO A 60 -18.58 -4.01 9.52
C PRO A 60 -17.26 -3.29 9.85
N THR A 61 -16.64 -2.61 8.88
CA THR A 61 -15.43 -1.80 9.10
C THR A 61 -15.70 -0.37 9.57
N GLU A 62 -16.97 -0.03 9.85
CA GLU A 62 -17.45 1.32 10.18
C GLU A 62 -17.00 2.41 9.18
N THR A 63 -16.79 2.04 7.91
CA THR A 63 -16.30 2.97 6.90
C THR A 63 -17.38 4.02 6.61
N PRO A 64 -17.15 5.31 6.96
CA PRO A 64 -18.13 6.38 6.74
C PRO A 64 -18.34 6.65 5.26
N ALA A 65 -19.51 7.20 4.89
CA ALA A 65 -19.71 7.71 3.55
C ALA A 65 -18.68 8.81 3.23
N LEU A 66 -18.08 8.75 2.05
CA LEU A 66 -17.01 9.67 1.63
C LEU A 66 -17.61 10.75 0.74
N ILE A 67 -17.68 11.97 1.25
CA ILE A 67 -18.16 13.13 0.49
C ILE A 67 -16.93 13.93 0.08
N PHE A 68 -16.80 14.24 -1.20
CA PHE A 68 -15.66 15.02 -1.70
C PHE A 68 -16.06 15.91 -2.86
N THR A 69 -15.27 16.95 -3.10
CA THR A 69 -15.49 17.89 -4.19
C THR A 69 -14.50 17.65 -5.33
N LYS A 70 -14.77 18.26 -6.49
CA LYS A 70 -13.88 18.22 -7.66
C LYS A 70 -12.46 18.73 -7.38
N GLU A 71 -12.22 19.47 -6.30
CA GLU A 71 -10.89 19.90 -5.87
C GLU A 71 -9.93 18.72 -5.65
N ILE A 72 -10.44 17.56 -5.22
CA ILE A 72 -9.62 16.34 -5.11
C ILE A 72 -9.15 15.88 -6.49
N LEU A 73 -10.03 15.85 -7.50
CA LEU A 73 -9.67 15.45 -8.86
C LEU A 73 -8.70 16.45 -9.51
N TYR A 74 -8.86 17.76 -9.27
CA TYR A 74 -7.87 18.76 -9.70
C TYR A 74 -6.52 18.58 -8.98
N MET A 75 -6.52 18.22 -7.69
CA MET A 75 -5.31 17.88 -6.97
C MET A 75 -4.60 16.66 -7.57
N LEU A 76 -5.35 15.62 -7.96
CA LEU A 76 -4.80 14.46 -8.67
C LEU A 76 -4.17 14.87 -10.01
N GLY A 77 -4.84 15.73 -10.79
CA GLY A 77 -4.30 16.28 -12.03
C GLY A 77 -3.02 17.11 -11.83
N ASN A 78 -2.97 17.92 -10.76
CA ASN A 78 -1.74 18.65 -10.39
C ASN A 78 -0.60 17.70 -9.99
N ILE A 79 -0.91 16.60 -9.30
CA ILE A 79 0.09 15.56 -9.00
C ILE A 79 0.60 14.93 -10.30
N SER A 80 -0.28 14.62 -11.26
CA SER A 80 0.12 14.10 -12.57
C SER A 80 1.04 15.08 -13.30
N ALA A 81 0.73 16.37 -13.30
CA ALA A 81 1.59 17.39 -13.92
C ALA A 81 2.98 17.50 -13.27
N LEU A 82 3.09 17.22 -11.96
CA LEU A 82 4.34 17.30 -11.21
C LEU A 82 5.16 16.02 -11.28
N ALA A 83 4.51 14.85 -11.17
CA ALA A 83 5.16 13.57 -10.91
C ALA A 83 4.75 12.45 -11.90
N ASP A 84 4.01 12.76 -12.97
CA ASP A 84 3.55 11.81 -14.00
C ASP A 84 2.87 10.57 -13.42
N VAL A 85 2.02 10.81 -12.42
CA VAL A 85 1.17 9.78 -11.82
C VAL A 85 -0.03 9.54 -12.72
N ARG A 86 -0.31 8.27 -13.02
CA ARG A 86 -1.53 7.80 -13.68
C ARG A 86 -2.48 7.19 -12.65
N TRP A 87 -3.77 7.38 -12.88
CA TRP A 87 -4.80 7.10 -11.90
C TRP A 87 -5.76 6.03 -12.39
N TYR A 88 -6.12 5.13 -11.49
CA TYR A 88 -7.37 4.39 -11.56
C TYR A 88 -8.35 4.99 -10.56
N LEU A 89 -9.60 5.19 -10.95
CA LEU A 89 -10.65 5.70 -10.06
C LEU A 89 -11.76 4.68 -9.87
N GLY A 90 -12.19 4.52 -8.62
CA GLY A 90 -13.35 3.71 -8.28
C GLY A 90 -14.68 4.39 -8.59
N ILE A 91 -15.60 3.67 -9.24
CA ILE A 91 -16.99 4.07 -9.40
C ILE A 91 -17.81 3.47 -8.25
N PRO A 92 -18.65 4.25 -7.55
CA PRO A 92 -19.54 3.72 -6.50
C PRO A 92 -20.53 2.72 -7.09
N PHE A 93 -20.64 1.53 -6.50
CA PHE A 93 -21.43 0.42 -7.03
C PHE A 93 -22.44 -0.14 -6.01
N ASN A 94 -22.52 0.45 -4.82
CA ASN A 94 -23.45 0.05 -3.77
C ASN A 94 -24.94 0.24 -4.13
N ASP A 95 -25.27 1.08 -5.12
CA ASP A 95 -26.63 1.32 -5.60
C ASP A 95 -26.62 1.38 -7.13
N THR A 96 -26.94 0.25 -7.77
CA THR A 96 -26.98 0.10 -9.22
C THR A 96 -28.28 0.60 -9.84
N ALA A 97 -29.29 0.91 -9.02
CA ALA A 97 -30.51 1.58 -9.48
C ALA A 97 -30.29 3.09 -9.64
N ASN A 98 -29.37 3.69 -8.87
CA ASN A 98 -29.01 5.11 -8.92
C ASN A 98 -27.49 5.30 -9.02
N LEU A 99 -26.93 4.92 -10.17
CA LEU A 99 -25.49 5.02 -10.41
C LEU A 99 -24.97 6.46 -10.28
N ARG A 100 -23.93 6.64 -9.47
CA ARG A 100 -23.24 7.92 -9.24
C ARG A 100 -22.02 8.03 -10.16
N LEU A 101 -22.25 8.41 -11.41
CA LEU A 101 -21.21 8.45 -12.46
C LEU A 101 -20.36 9.72 -12.47
N GLN A 102 -20.62 10.70 -11.59
CA GLN A 102 -19.91 11.98 -11.57
C GLN A 102 -18.39 11.85 -11.40
N ILE A 103 -17.92 10.79 -10.74
CA ILE A 103 -16.48 10.50 -10.63
C ILE A 103 -15.89 10.16 -12.00
N ALA A 104 -16.60 9.41 -12.84
CA ALA A 104 -16.17 9.09 -14.19
C ALA A 104 -16.26 10.33 -15.11
N GLU A 105 -17.38 11.06 -15.07
CA GLU A 105 -17.59 12.28 -15.87
C GLU A 105 -16.49 13.34 -15.60
N VAL A 106 -16.35 13.74 -14.33
CA VAL A 106 -15.37 14.78 -13.94
C VAL A 106 -13.95 14.22 -13.99
N GLY A 107 -13.76 12.94 -13.65
CA GLY A 107 -12.46 12.28 -13.71
C GLY A 107 -11.86 12.28 -15.11
N GLN A 108 -12.63 11.89 -16.13
CA GLN A 108 -12.16 11.94 -17.52
C GLN A 108 -11.91 13.38 -17.99
N ALA A 109 -12.79 14.32 -17.63
CA ALA A 109 -12.62 15.72 -18.01
C ALA A 109 -11.37 16.38 -17.39
N VAL A 110 -11.05 16.07 -16.13
CA VAL A 110 -9.95 16.71 -15.40
C VAL A 110 -8.61 16.00 -15.60
N LEU A 111 -8.59 14.67 -15.60
CA LEU A 111 -7.36 13.88 -15.67
C LEU A 111 -6.95 13.56 -17.11
N GLY A 112 -7.89 13.53 -18.06
CA GLY A 112 -7.62 13.14 -19.45
C GLY A 112 -6.89 11.81 -19.52
N ASP A 113 -5.80 11.76 -20.29
CA ASP A 113 -4.95 10.58 -20.47
C ASP A 113 -4.26 10.08 -19.18
N ASN A 114 -4.32 10.86 -18.09
CA ASN A 114 -3.84 10.40 -16.79
C ASN A 114 -4.85 9.47 -16.09
N LEU A 115 -6.09 9.37 -16.54
CA LEU A 115 -7.07 8.39 -16.04
C LEU A 115 -7.01 7.11 -16.89
N ILE A 116 -6.32 6.10 -16.39
CA ILE A 116 -6.01 4.86 -17.11
C ILE A 116 -6.96 3.70 -16.80
N GLY A 117 -7.98 3.93 -15.96
CA GLY A 117 -9.06 2.97 -15.74
C GLY A 117 -10.06 3.37 -14.69
N LEU A 118 -11.25 2.80 -14.82
CA LEU A 118 -12.38 2.99 -13.92
C LEU A 118 -12.75 1.63 -13.32
N GLN A 119 -12.63 1.50 -12.01
CA GLN A 119 -13.01 0.26 -11.34
C GLN A 119 -14.50 0.22 -11.07
N ALA A 120 -15.14 -0.84 -11.54
CA ALA A 120 -16.55 -1.13 -11.29
C ALA A 120 -16.69 -2.08 -10.10
N GLY A 121 -17.05 -1.52 -8.94
CA GLY A 121 -17.19 -2.26 -7.69
C GLY A 121 -15.85 -2.67 -7.05
N ASN A 122 -15.85 -2.74 -5.73
CA ASN A 122 -14.76 -3.19 -4.88
C ASN A 122 -15.21 -4.41 -4.10
N GLU A 123 -14.58 -5.57 -4.34
CA GLU A 123 -14.85 -6.82 -3.63
C GLU A 123 -16.36 -7.18 -3.64
N PRO A 124 -16.98 -7.32 -4.83
CA PRO A 124 -18.42 -7.62 -4.94
C PRO A 124 -18.81 -8.94 -4.28
N ASP A 125 -17.86 -9.85 -4.14
CA ASP A 125 -18.01 -11.11 -3.41
C ASP A 125 -18.21 -10.94 -1.90
N LEU A 126 -17.97 -9.75 -1.36
CA LEU A 126 -18.23 -9.38 0.04
C LEU A 126 -19.52 -8.55 0.22
N TYR A 127 -20.26 -8.23 -0.84
CA TYR A 127 -21.43 -7.36 -0.71
C TYR A 127 -22.54 -7.92 0.18
N ALA A 128 -22.77 -9.22 0.12
CA ALA A 128 -23.73 -9.91 0.99
C ALA A 128 -23.33 -9.80 2.47
N SER A 129 -22.09 -10.19 2.81
CA SER A 129 -21.58 -10.15 4.18
C SER A 129 -21.39 -8.74 4.74
N HIS A 130 -21.28 -7.74 3.86
CA HIS A 130 -21.19 -6.32 4.21
C HIS A 130 -22.56 -5.60 4.20
N ASN A 131 -23.68 -6.33 4.11
CA ASN A 131 -25.04 -5.79 4.09
C ASN A 131 -25.29 -4.77 2.96
N ARG A 132 -24.59 -4.89 1.83
CA ARG A 132 -24.78 -4.05 0.63
C ARG A 132 -25.74 -4.70 -0.37
N ARG A 133 -25.87 -6.02 -0.30
CA ARG A 133 -26.78 -6.85 -1.11
C ARG A 133 -27.39 -7.94 -0.22
N PRO A 134 -28.50 -8.59 -0.65
CA PRO A 134 -29.05 -9.75 0.05
C PRO A 134 -28.05 -10.91 0.16
N GLU A 135 -28.25 -11.80 1.13
CA GLU A 135 -27.41 -13.00 1.31
C GLU A 135 -27.39 -13.94 0.08
N THR A 136 -28.38 -13.82 -0.80
CA THR A 136 -28.49 -14.60 -2.04
C THR A 136 -27.70 -14.00 -3.21
N TYR A 137 -26.92 -12.93 -3.02
CA TYR A 137 -26.17 -12.28 -4.10
C TYR A 137 -25.05 -13.19 -4.64
N THR A 138 -25.02 -13.37 -5.95
CA THR A 138 -24.14 -14.32 -6.65
C THR A 138 -23.31 -13.64 -7.76
N PRO A 139 -22.33 -14.35 -8.35
CA PRO A 139 -21.64 -13.88 -9.54
C PRO A 139 -22.58 -13.51 -10.71
N TYR A 140 -23.73 -14.18 -10.87
CA TYR A 140 -24.70 -13.87 -11.92
C TYR A 140 -25.45 -12.55 -11.66
N ASP A 141 -25.71 -12.20 -10.41
CA ASP A 141 -26.29 -10.91 -10.05
C ASP A 141 -25.29 -9.79 -10.35
N PHE A 142 -24.01 -9.97 -9.96
CA PHE A 142 -22.94 -9.05 -10.31
C PHE A 142 -22.78 -8.90 -11.82
N PHE A 143 -22.83 -10.00 -12.59
CA PHE A 143 -22.81 -9.96 -14.05
C PHE A 143 -23.92 -9.06 -14.61
N GLY A 144 -25.16 -9.19 -14.11
CA GLY A 144 -26.28 -8.36 -14.53
C GLY A 144 -26.11 -6.88 -14.16
N GLU A 145 -25.69 -6.61 -12.93
CA GLU A 145 -25.45 -5.25 -12.43
C GLU A 145 -24.30 -4.54 -13.17
N PHE A 146 -23.25 -5.28 -13.53
CA PHE A 146 -22.17 -4.74 -14.36
C PHE A 146 -22.68 -4.32 -15.74
N GLY A 147 -23.61 -5.09 -16.32
CA GLY A 147 -24.29 -4.72 -17.57
C GLY A 147 -25.10 -3.43 -17.48
N VAL A 148 -25.74 -3.16 -16.34
CA VAL A 148 -26.43 -1.89 -16.07
C VAL A 148 -25.43 -0.73 -16.08
N LEU A 149 -24.27 -0.90 -15.43
CA LEU A 149 -23.22 0.12 -15.44
C LEU A 149 -22.66 0.36 -16.86
N VAL A 150 -22.41 -0.70 -17.62
CA VAL A 150 -21.93 -0.60 -19.02
C VAL A 150 -22.92 0.21 -19.86
N GLN A 151 -24.22 -0.11 -19.80
CA GLN A 151 -25.26 0.62 -20.54
C GLN A 151 -25.36 2.10 -20.13
N ALA A 152 -25.25 2.38 -18.83
CA ALA A 152 -25.27 3.74 -18.32
C ALA A 152 -24.06 4.55 -18.80
N ILE A 153 -22.85 3.97 -18.73
CA ILE A 153 -21.63 4.58 -19.26
C ILE A 153 -21.75 4.82 -20.75
N ASP A 154 -22.21 3.84 -21.54
CA ASP A 154 -22.35 3.99 -22.99
C ASP A 154 -23.33 5.11 -23.38
N SER A 155 -24.39 5.28 -22.61
CA SER A 155 -25.43 6.29 -22.85
C SER A 155 -25.01 7.71 -22.42
N ASP A 156 -24.07 7.83 -21.50
CA ASP A 156 -23.66 9.11 -20.90
C ASP A 156 -22.65 9.88 -21.78
N GLN A 157 -23.08 10.99 -22.39
CA GLN A 157 -22.22 11.78 -23.28
C GLN A 157 -21.07 12.49 -22.57
N ASN A 158 -21.10 12.62 -21.24
CA ASN A 158 -20.04 13.25 -20.46
C ASN A 158 -18.87 12.30 -20.17
N ILE A 159 -19.01 11.01 -20.50
CA ILE A 159 -17.96 9.99 -20.33
C ILE A 159 -17.45 9.60 -21.73
N PRO A 160 -16.48 10.30 -22.32
CA PRO A 160 -16.05 10.05 -23.70
C PRO A 160 -15.39 8.67 -23.91
N VAL A 161 -14.66 8.14 -22.92
CA VAL A 161 -13.97 6.85 -23.01
C VAL A 161 -14.84 5.76 -22.38
N LYS A 162 -15.37 4.85 -23.20
CA LYS A 162 -16.33 3.79 -22.81
C LYS A 162 -15.68 2.44 -22.47
N ASN A 163 -14.50 2.20 -23.02
CA ASN A 163 -13.78 0.93 -22.97
C ASN A 163 -12.72 0.87 -21.86
N ASN A 164 -12.98 1.55 -20.74
CA ASN A 164 -11.98 1.76 -19.68
C ASN A 164 -12.38 1.17 -18.32
N LEU A 165 -13.32 0.22 -18.30
CA LEU A 165 -13.75 -0.43 -17.06
C LEU A 165 -12.78 -1.54 -16.63
N ILE A 166 -12.64 -1.71 -15.32
CA ILE A 166 -11.85 -2.77 -14.69
C ILE A 166 -12.75 -3.54 -13.74
N GLY A 167 -12.70 -4.87 -13.80
CA GLY A 167 -13.44 -5.76 -12.91
C GLY A 167 -12.98 -7.22 -13.05
N PRO A 168 -13.53 -8.15 -12.24
CA PRO A 168 -14.56 -7.93 -11.22
C PRO A 168 -14.01 -7.48 -9.86
N SER A 169 -12.69 -7.49 -9.66
CA SER A 169 -12.05 -7.09 -8.39
C SER A 169 -12.52 -7.90 -7.17
N VAL A 170 -12.69 -9.22 -7.33
CA VAL A 170 -13.07 -10.12 -6.23
C VAL A 170 -11.95 -10.26 -5.19
N SER A 171 -12.31 -10.39 -3.91
CA SER A 171 -11.40 -10.51 -2.76
C SER A 171 -10.94 -11.96 -2.46
N GLY A 172 -11.77 -12.93 -2.87
CA GLY A 172 -11.50 -14.37 -2.78
C GLY A 172 -12.53 -15.20 -2.00
N THR A 173 -13.71 -14.67 -1.68
CA THR A 173 -14.88 -15.51 -1.33
C THR A 173 -15.48 -16.14 -2.59
N TRP A 174 -15.44 -15.41 -3.71
CA TRP A 174 -15.63 -15.99 -5.04
C TRP A 174 -14.27 -16.26 -5.68
N SER A 175 -14.14 -17.35 -6.43
CA SER A 175 -13.02 -17.46 -7.39
C SER A 175 -13.31 -16.57 -8.60
N PRO A 176 -12.28 -16.04 -9.28
CA PRO A 176 -12.50 -15.28 -10.51
C PRO A 176 -13.23 -16.11 -11.59
N GLU A 177 -12.94 -17.41 -11.67
CA GLU A 177 -13.60 -18.35 -12.58
C GLU A 177 -15.11 -18.41 -12.39
N GLN A 178 -15.61 -18.33 -11.16
CA GLN A 178 -17.05 -18.27 -10.91
C GLN A 178 -17.71 -17.04 -11.57
N VAL A 179 -16.96 -15.93 -11.71
CA VAL A 179 -17.43 -14.75 -12.44
C VAL A 179 -17.25 -14.95 -13.95
N TRP A 180 -16.12 -15.50 -14.40
CA TRP A 180 -15.88 -15.78 -15.82
C TRP A 180 -16.94 -16.71 -16.43
N ASP A 181 -17.34 -17.74 -15.69
CA ASP A 181 -18.31 -18.76 -16.10
C ASP A 181 -19.73 -18.20 -16.31
N THR A 182 -20.03 -16.99 -15.81
CA THR A 182 -21.29 -16.29 -16.12
C THR A 182 -21.34 -15.78 -17.56
N GLY A 183 -20.21 -15.79 -18.29
CA GLY A 183 -20.05 -15.13 -19.58
C GLY A 183 -19.52 -13.70 -19.48
N PHE A 184 -19.02 -13.29 -18.31
CA PHE A 184 -18.59 -11.91 -18.03
C PHE A 184 -17.58 -11.34 -19.05
N ILE A 185 -16.49 -12.07 -19.32
CA ILE A 185 -15.45 -11.58 -20.25
C ILE A 185 -16.00 -11.38 -21.66
N PRO A 186 -16.59 -12.40 -22.35
CA PRO A 186 -17.07 -12.20 -23.70
C PRO A 186 -18.20 -11.17 -23.80
N ALA A 187 -19.07 -11.05 -22.78
CA ALA A 187 -20.15 -10.06 -22.78
C ALA A 187 -19.65 -8.62 -22.68
N TYR A 188 -18.60 -8.38 -21.89
CA TYR A 188 -18.14 -7.02 -21.55
C TYR A 188 -16.74 -6.67 -22.07
N THR A 189 -16.13 -7.52 -22.92
CA THR A 189 -14.76 -7.33 -23.41
C THR A 189 -14.51 -5.96 -24.07
N ASN A 190 -15.51 -5.39 -24.74
CA ASN A 190 -15.40 -4.08 -25.39
C ASN A 190 -15.44 -2.91 -24.39
N SER A 191 -16.00 -3.13 -23.20
CA SER A 191 -16.06 -2.14 -22.13
C SER A 191 -14.87 -2.26 -21.17
N LEU A 192 -14.25 -3.44 -21.08
CA LEU A 192 -13.16 -3.75 -20.17
C LEU A 192 -11.78 -3.35 -20.73
N SER A 193 -11.00 -2.58 -19.97
CA SER A 193 -9.57 -2.33 -20.24
C SER A 193 -8.65 -3.35 -19.56
N ALA A 194 -9.05 -3.89 -18.41
CA ALA A 194 -8.31 -4.93 -17.70
C ALA A 194 -9.23 -5.83 -16.86
N LEU A 195 -8.72 -7.01 -16.53
CA LEU A 195 -9.31 -7.93 -15.57
C LEU A 195 -8.59 -7.78 -14.23
N ALA A 196 -9.30 -7.86 -13.12
CA ALA A 196 -8.74 -7.56 -11.80
C ALA A 196 -9.23 -8.49 -10.69
N VAL A 197 -8.34 -8.72 -9.72
CA VAL A 197 -8.60 -9.38 -8.43
C VAL A 197 -7.98 -8.57 -7.30
N GLU A 198 -8.44 -8.82 -6.09
CA GLU A 198 -7.92 -8.23 -4.86
C GLU A 198 -7.59 -9.36 -3.88
N ARG A 199 -6.46 -9.27 -3.17
CA ARG A 199 -6.08 -10.32 -2.22
C ARG A 199 -5.09 -9.85 -1.17
N TYR A 200 -5.40 -10.12 0.08
CA TYR A 200 -4.45 -10.12 1.19
C TYR A 200 -4.21 -11.57 1.64
N PRO A 201 -2.98 -11.95 2.04
CA PRO A 201 -2.76 -13.27 2.63
C PRO A 201 -3.41 -13.39 4.01
N ASP A 202 -3.62 -12.26 4.70
CA ASP A 202 -4.23 -12.26 6.02
C ASP A 202 -4.97 -10.95 6.38
N ASN A 203 -5.50 -10.86 7.60
CA ASN A 203 -6.20 -9.68 8.13
C ASN A 203 -5.86 -9.40 9.61
N ASN A 204 -5.77 -8.12 9.96
CA ASN A 204 -5.59 -7.65 11.36
C ASN A 204 -6.88 -7.03 11.94
N CYS A 205 -8.05 -7.49 11.49
CA CYS A 205 -9.33 -6.82 11.77
C CYS A 205 -9.77 -6.95 13.24
N TYR A 206 -9.32 -7.97 13.98
CA TYR A 206 -9.62 -8.07 15.40
C TYR A 206 -8.96 -6.95 16.20
N ALA A 207 -7.69 -6.63 15.93
CA ALA A 207 -7.00 -5.57 16.63
C ALA A 207 -7.55 -4.17 16.29
N ALA A 208 -7.99 -3.97 15.05
CA ALA A 208 -8.53 -2.70 14.58
C ALA A 208 -10.00 -2.47 14.96
N TYR A 209 -10.83 -3.53 14.93
CA TYR A 209 -12.29 -3.43 14.97
C TYR A 209 -12.97 -4.48 15.87
N GLY A 210 -12.22 -5.39 16.50
CA GLY A 210 -12.80 -6.48 17.29
C GLY A 210 -13.46 -7.59 16.47
N LEU A 211 -13.21 -7.64 15.16
CA LEU A 211 -13.80 -8.63 14.24
C LEU A 211 -12.90 -9.85 14.05
N GLY A 212 -13.49 -11.04 14.18
CA GLY A 212 -12.78 -12.31 14.03
C GLY A 212 -12.07 -12.74 15.30
N SER A 213 -10.83 -13.24 15.18
CA SER A 213 -10.03 -13.71 16.31
C SER A 213 -8.70 -12.95 16.42
N PRO A 214 -8.18 -12.73 17.64
CA PRO A 214 -6.89 -12.09 17.83
C PRO A 214 -5.78 -12.93 17.18
N LYS A 215 -4.77 -12.24 16.64
CA LYS A 215 -3.59 -12.87 16.05
C LYS A 215 -2.35 -12.32 16.72
N ASP A 216 -1.43 -13.21 17.06
CA ASP A 216 -0.13 -12.85 17.61
C ASP A 216 0.86 -12.60 16.46
N PRO A 217 1.34 -11.35 16.25
CA PRO A 217 2.30 -11.03 15.21
C PRO A 217 3.57 -11.89 15.26
N GLN A 218 4.01 -12.34 16.44
CA GLN A 218 5.21 -13.17 16.57
C GLN A 218 5.04 -14.53 15.90
N THR A 219 3.83 -15.10 15.94
CA THR A 219 3.49 -16.36 15.28
C THR A 219 3.16 -16.18 13.79
N GLN A 220 2.67 -14.99 13.40
CA GLN A 220 2.32 -14.70 12.01
C GLN A 220 3.53 -14.36 11.16
N PHE A 221 4.57 -13.73 11.72
CA PHE A 221 5.67 -13.20 10.92
C PHE A 221 6.40 -14.26 10.06
N PRO A 222 6.68 -15.49 10.53
CA PRO A 222 7.31 -16.53 9.70
C PRO A 222 6.56 -16.84 8.40
N ASN A 223 5.24 -16.62 8.35
CA ASN A 223 4.43 -16.81 7.14
C ASN A 223 4.79 -15.83 6.01
N TYR A 224 5.52 -14.75 6.30
CA TYR A 224 5.99 -13.76 5.33
C TYR A 224 7.48 -13.90 4.99
N LEU A 225 8.21 -14.77 5.69
CA LEU A 225 9.67 -14.89 5.60
C LEU A 225 10.11 -16.10 4.78
N ASN A 226 9.31 -16.43 3.76
CA ASN A 226 9.58 -17.56 2.89
C ASN A 226 8.91 -17.38 1.52
N HIS A 227 9.55 -17.94 0.51
CA HIS A 227 9.15 -17.86 -0.89
C HIS A 227 7.88 -18.67 -1.21
N THR A 228 7.67 -19.78 -0.52
CA THR A 228 6.48 -20.63 -0.67
C THR A 228 5.18 -19.85 -0.41
N ALA A 229 5.21 -18.88 0.51
CA ALA A 229 4.06 -18.03 0.81
C ALA A 229 3.59 -17.23 -0.41
N GLY A 230 4.52 -16.65 -1.18
CA GLY A 230 4.20 -15.94 -2.42
C GLY A 230 3.63 -16.88 -3.49
N LYS A 231 4.27 -18.04 -3.70
CA LYS A 231 3.80 -19.08 -4.63
C LYS A 231 2.36 -19.53 -4.33
N LEU A 232 2.07 -19.84 -3.07
CA LEU A 232 0.74 -20.30 -2.64
C LEU A 232 -0.33 -19.21 -2.75
N LEU A 233 0.03 -17.94 -2.54
CA LEU A 233 -0.90 -16.82 -2.67
C LEU A 233 -1.34 -16.61 -4.14
N ILE A 234 -0.46 -16.93 -5.08
CA ILE A 234 -0.71 -16.76 -6.53
C ILE A 234 -1.37 -17.99 -7.16
N ALA A 235 -1.10 -19.19 -6.64
CA ALA A 235 -1.56 -20.45 -7.22
C ALA A 235 -3.04 -20.47 -7.64
N PRO A 236 -4.01 -19.90 -6.88
CA PRO A 236 -5.42 -19.87 -7.30
C PRO A 236 -5.69 -19.09 -8.59
N TYR A 237 -4.79 -18.21 -9.02
CA TYR A 237 -5.00 -17.28 -10.14
C TYR A 237 -4.31 -17.71 -11.43
N LEU A 238 -3.52 -18.80 -11.44
CA LEU A 238 -2.75 -19.24 -12.61
C LEU A 238 -3.62 -19.54 -13.83
N ASN A 239 -4.81 -20.09 -13.62
CA ASN A 239 -5.76 -20.31 -14.70
C ASN A 239 -6.34 -18.99 -15.22
N SER A 240 -6.71 -18.09 -14.32
CA SER A 240 -7.21 -16.76 -14.69
C SER A 240 -6.18 -15.88 -15.42
N THR A 241 -4.88 -15.98 -15.10
CA THR A 241 -3.83 -15.27 -15.86
C THR A 241 -3.70 -15.82 -17.27
N ALA A 242 -3.84 -17.13 -17.47
CA ALA A 242 -3.89 -17.74 -18.81
C ALA A 242 -5.14 -17.30 -19.61
N ILE A 243 -6.31 -17.24 -18.97
CA ILE A 243 -7.55 -16.72 -19.58
C ILE A 243 -7.39 -15.25 -20.00
N ALA A 244 -6.80 -14.42 -19.14
CA ALA A 244 -6.55 -13.01 -19.45
C ALA A 244 -5.63 -12.85 -20.66
N GLN A 245 -4.54 -13.64 -20.74
CA GLN A 245 -3.67 -13.67 -21.93
C GLN A 245 -4.42 -14.10 -23.20
N ALA A 246 -5.21 -15.18 -23.13
CA ALA A 246 -5.97 -15.69 -24.28
C ALA A 246 -7.00 -14.68 -24.80
N THR A 247 -7.48 -13.78 -23.94
CA THR A 247 -8.44 -12.72 -24.28
C THR A 247 -7.80 -11.38 -24.57
N GLY A 248 -6.46 -11.30 -24.52
CA GLY A 248 -5.70 -10.07 -24.79
C GLY A 248 -5.94 -8.97 -23.74
N LYS A 249 -6.27 -9.35 -22.50
CA LYS A 249 -6.52 -8.41 -21.40
C LYS A 249 -5.40 -8.46 -20.36
N PRO A 250 -4.97 -7.30 -19.83
CA PRO A 250 -4.15 -7.27 -18.62
C PRO A 250 -4.87 -7.93 -17.45
N PHE A 251 -4.11 -8.62 -16.59
CA PHE A 251 -4.62 -9.16 -15.32
C PHE A 251 -3.92 -8.48 -14.14
N LEU A 252 -4.70 -7.82 -13.28
CA LEU A 252 -4.18 -6.94 -12.23
C LEU A 252 -4.49 -7.50 -10.83
N MET A 253 -3.48 -7.54 -9.97
CA MET A 253 -3.66 -7.62 -8.52
C MET A 253 -3.94 -6.20 -8.03
N PHE A 254 -5.21 -5.81 -8.09
CA PHE A 254 -5.65 -4.43 -8.01
C PHE A 254 -5.75 -3.89 -6.57
N GLU A 255 -5.73 -4.79 -5.59
CA GLU A 255 -5.47 -4.48 -4.19
C GLU A 255 -4.74 -5.63 -3.51
N THR A 256 -3.64 -5.34 -2.83
CA THR A 256 -2.98 -6.29 -1.95
C THR A 256 -2.14 -5.58 -0.91
N ASN A 257 -1.82 -6.24 0.19
CA ASN A 257 -0.68 -5.94 1.04
C ASN A 257 -0.48 -7.12 2.02
N THR A 258 0.38 -6.98 3.02
CA THR A 258 0.62 -8.04 4.01
C THR A 258 -0.65 -8.48 4.74
N ALA A 259 -1.53 -7.54 5.11
CA ALA A 259 -2.79 -7.90 5.76
C ALA A 259 -3.79 -6.75 5.66
N SER A 260 -5.08 -7.06 5.50
CA SER A 260 -6.13 -6.04 5.51
C SER A 260 -6.34 -5.44 6.90
N CYS A 261 -7.24 -4.45 7.02
CA CYS A 261 -7.47 -3.70 8.26
C CYS A 261 -6.22 -2.95 8.78
N GLY A 262 -5.42 -2.42 7.85
CA GLY A 262 -4.27 -1.54 8.14
C GLY A 262 -2.93 -2.25 8.34
N GLY A 263 -2.90 -3.57 8.23
CA GLY A 263 -1.70 -4.37 8.42
C GLY A 263 -1.38 -4.66 9.89
N PHE A 264 -0.35 -5.48 10.09
CA PHE A 264 0.17 -5.87 11.39
C PHE A 264 1.35 -4.95 11.79
N PRO A 265 1.26 -4.20 12.89
CA PRO A 265 2.43 -3.50 13.42
C PRO A 265 3.53 -4.50 13.80
N GLY A 266 4.75 -4.29 13.30
CA GLY A 266 5.89 -5.19 13.50
C GLY A 266 6.09 -6.24 12.41
N ILE A 267 5.12 -6.41 11.50
CA ILE A 267 5.28 -7.22 10.27
C ILE A 267 5.20 -6.29 9.06
N SER A 268 4.08 -5.61 8.89
CA SER A 268 3.78 -4.79 7.70
C SER A 268 4.76 -3.64 7.50
N ASN A 269 5.29 -3.07 8.58
CA ASN A 269 6.25 -1.96 8.56
C ASN A 269 7.69 -2.41 8.82
N ALA A 270 7.95 -3.72 8.82
CA ALA A 270 9.28 -4.27 9.03
C ALA A 270 10.00 -4.56 7.71
N PHE A 271 11.30 -4.80 7.77
CA PHE A 271 12.12 -5.17 6.62
C PHE A 271 11.63 -6.44 5.93
N GLY A 272 11.13 -7.40 6.71
CA GLY A 272 10.57 -8.65 6.20
C GLY A 272 9.42 -8.44 5.23
N SER A 273 8.57 -7.41 5.43
CA SER A 273 7.50 -7.10 4.47
C SER A 273 8.03 -6.47 3.18
N ALA A 274 9.17 -5.77 3.21
CA ALA A 274 9.81 -5.27 2.00
C ALA A 274 10.35 -6.42 1.14
N LEU A 275 11.01 -7.41 1.77
CA LEU A 275 11.45 -8.63 1.09
C LEU A 275 10.25 -9.44 0.57
N TRP A 276 9.24 -9.69 1.41
CA TRP A 276 8.00 -10.36 1.02
C TRP A 276 7.30 -9.69 -0.15
N GLY A 277 7.11 -8.36 -0.09
CA GLY A 277 6.40 -7.62 -1.12
C GLY A 277 7.16 -7.60 -2.45
N LEU A 278 8.50 -7.57 -2.39
CA LEU A 278 9.34 -7.67 -3.58
C LEU A 278 9.25 -9.08 -4.20
N ASP A 279 9.44 -10.13 -3.41
CA ASP A 279 9.33 -11.54 -3.86
C ASP A 279 7.95 -11.85 -4.43
N TYR A 280 6.89 -11.49 -3.71
CA TYR A 280 5.51 -11.65 -4.17
C TYR A 280 5.22 -10.87 -5.46
N GLY A 281 5.76 -9.65 -5.59
CA GLY A 281 5.67 -8.86 -6.82
C GLY A 281 6.34 -9.52 -8.02
N LEU A 282 7.56 -10.03 -7.84
CA LEU A 282 8.27 -10.77 -8.89
C LEU A 282 7.54 -12.07 -9.24
N GLN A 283 6.94 -12.72 -8.26
CA GLN A 283 6.21 -13.95 -8.51
C GLN A 283 4.89 -13.75 -9.23
N MET A 284 4.22 -12.62 -8.99
CA MET A 284 3.06 -12.20 -9.78
C MET A 284 3.47 -11.97 -11.25
N ALA A 285 4.59 -11.28 -11.49
CA ALA A 285 5.11 -11.06 -12.84
C ALA A 285 5.51 -12.38 -13.54
N HIS A 286 6.17 -13.31 -12.83
CA HIS A 286 6.45 -14.66 -13.34
C HIS A 286 5.17 -15.42 -13.73
N SER A 287 4.07 -15.17 -13.00
CA SER A 287 2.78 -15.81 -13.19
C SER A 287 1.83 -15.06 -14.12
N ASN A 288 2.35 -14.16 -14.96
CA ASN A 288 1.62 -13.40 -15.98
C ASN A 288 0.62 -12.34 -15.48
N PHE A 289 0.78 -11.84 -14.25
CA PHE A 289 0.12 -10.59 -13.88
C PHE A 289 0.76 -9.42 -14.60
N SER A 290 -0.06 -8.49 -15.07
CA SER A 290 0.38 -7.27 -15.75
C SER A 290 0.71 -6.13 -14.78
N GLY A 291 0.29 -6.24 -13.53
CA GLY A 291 0.58 -5.26 -12.49
C GLY A 291 -0.04 -5.61 -11.15
N ALA A 292 0.53 -5.03 -10.10
CA ALA A 292 0.03 -5.15 -8.74
C ALA A 292 0.05 -3.80 -8.04
N LEU A 293 -0.96 -3.55 -7.20
CA LEU A 293 -1.11 -2.30 -6.46
C LEU A 293 -1.13 -2.60 -4.97
N PHE A 294 -0.02 -2.25 -4.31
CA PHE A 294 0.06 -2.32 -2.86
C PHE A 294 -0.82 -1.24 -2.23
N HIS A 295 -1.83 -1.66 -1.47
CA HIS A 295 -2.71 -0.74 -0.77
C HIS A 295 -1.91 0.07 0.24
N VAL A 296 -2.14 1.38 0.27
CA VAL A 296 -1.54 2.32 1.22
C VAL A 296 -2.63 3.23 1.77
N GLY A 297 -2.40 3.80 2.95
CA GLY A 297 -3.40 4.56 3.68
C GLY A 297 -2.78 5.65 4.54
N GLY A 298 -3.63 6.32 5.33
CA GLY A 298 -3.21 7.37 6.25
C GLY A 298 -2.37 6.85 7.42
N GLN A 299 -2.17 7.69 8.44
CA GLN A 299 -1.26 7.46 9.57
C GLN A 299 -1.53 6.20 10.42
N ASN A 300 -2.65 5.51 10.19
CA ASN A 300 -3.08 4.34 10.95
C ASN A 300 -2.81 3.01 10.21
N VAL A 301 -2.09 3.02 9.09
CA VAL A 301 -1.66 1.79 8.39
C VAL A 301 -0.16 1.58 8.50
N TYR A 302 0.27 0.32 8.45
CA TYR A 302 1.66 -0.06 8.72
C TYR A 302 2.43 -0.50 7.47
N TYR A 303 2.01 -0.17 6.25
CA TYR A 303 2.66 -0.72 5.05
C TYR A 303 4.02 -0.08 4.71
N ASN A 304 4.89 -0.86 4.07
CA ASN A 304 6.28 -0.51 3.77
C ASN A 304 6.47 -0.03 2.32
N TYR A 305 7.25 1.05 2.12
CA TYR A 305 7.53 1.65 0.81
C TYR A 305 8.69 0.99 0.04
N TYR A 306 9.63 0.33 0.72
CA TYR A 306 10.86 -0.17 0.08
C TYR A 306 10.59 -1.22 -1.00
N SER A 307 9.54 -2.04 -0.88
CA SER A 307 9.16 -3.00 -1.92
C SER A 307 8.87 -2.29 -3.24
N ALA A 308 8.06 -1.23 -3.23
CA ALA A 308 7.73 -0.46 -4.44
C ALA A 308 8.96 0.19 -5.07
N LEU A 309 9.85 0.78 -4.25
CA LEU A 309 11.07 1.41 -4.74
C LEU A 309 12.01 0.41 -5.41
N VAL A 310 12.22 -0.75 -4.78
CA VAL A 310 13.15 -1.76 -5.29
C VAL A 310 12.56 -2.45 -6.51
N SER A 311 11.26 -2.77 -6.50
CA SER A 311 10.56 -3.29 -7.68
C SER A 311 10.72 -2.35 -8.88
N ALA A 312 10.64 -1.03 -8.68
CA ALA A 312 10.85 -0.06 -9.76
C ALA A 312 12.23 -0.17 -10.42
N GLU A 313 13.29 -0.53 -9.69
CA GLU A 313 14.61 -0.79 -10.28
C GLU A 313 14.76 -2.20 -10.86
N VAL A 314 14.03 -3.19 -10.32
CA VAL A 314 14.03 -4.55 -10.87
C VAL A 314 13.39 -4.56 -12.27
N PHE A 315 12.21 -3.97 -12.40
CA PHE A 315 11.48 -3.87 -13.66
C PHE A 315 12.04 -2.77 -14.58
N GLY A 316 12.58 -1.68 -14.03
CA GLY A 316 13.03 -0.56 -14.86
C GLY A 316 11.89 0.11 -15.64
N SER A 317 12.26 0.87 -16.67
CA SER A 317 11.36 1.78 -17.40
C SER A 317 10.98 1.29 -18.80
N SER A 318 11.57 0.18 -19.26
CA SER A 318 11.39 -0.32 -20.63
C SER A 318 9.96 -0.77 -20.95
N ASN A 319 9.20 -1.19 -19.93
CA ASN A 319 7.90 -1.86 -20.05
C ASN A 319 7.94 -3.18 -20.87
N THR A 320 9.11 -3.82 -20.97
CA THR A 320 9.34 -5.08 -21.69
C THR A 320 9.90 -6.19 -20.81
N SER A 321 9.89 -5.97 -19.49
CA SER A 321 10.50 -6.88 -18.53
C SER A 321 9.79 -8.22 -18.49
N GLN A 322 10.56 -9.30 -18.44
CA GLN A 322 10.07 -10.66 -18.28
C GLN A 322 10.78 -11.28 -17.08
N ILE A 323 10.01 -11.81 -16.12
CA ILE A 323 10.53 -12.34 -14.86
C ILE A 323 10.42 -13.87 -14.87
N THR A 324 11.50 -14.54 -14.47
CA THR A 324 11.53 -15.99 -14.30
C THR A 324 12.04 -16.32 -12.91
N ASP A 325 11.23 -17.04 -12.13
CA ASP A 325 11.69 -17.72 -10.93
C ASP A 325 12.65 -18.84 -11.32
N LEU A 326 13.85 -18.82 -10.76
CA LEU A 326 14.92 -19.76 -11.10
C LEU A 326 14.83 -21.08 -10.33
N ALA A 327 13.95 -21.19 -9.32
CA ALA A 327 13.95 -22.29 -8.36
C ALA A 327 15.36 -22.58 -7.81
N ALA A 328 16.13 -21.51 -7.59
CA ALA A 328 17.55 -21.60 -7.26
C ALA A 328 17.77 -22.28 -5.90
N ASN A 329 18.98 -22.83 -5.72
CA ASN A 329 19.39 -23.50 -4.48
C ASN A 329 18.46 -24.67 -4.10
N ASP A 330 18.07 -25.50 -5.08
CA ASP A 330 17.11 -26.59 -4.90
C ASP A 330 15.73 -26.10 -4.41
N ASP A 331 15.23 -25.02 -5.02
CA ASP A 331 13.98 -24.33 -4.64
C ASP A 331 13.91 -23.95 -3.14
N ASN A 332 15.03 -23.47 -2.59
CA ASN A 332 15.10 -23.11 -1.17
C ASN A 332 14.18 -21.92 -0.85
N MET A 333 13.23 -22.15 0.06
CA MET A 333 12.24 -21.15 0.46
C MET A 333 12.81 -19.88 1.11
N PHE A 334 14.06 -19.90 1.58
CA PHE A 334 14.69 -18.74 2.23
C PHE A 334 15.62 -17.95 1.31
N THR A 335 16.02 -18.50 0.16
CA THR A 335 16.95 -17.87 -0.78
C THR A 335 16.47 -17.93 -2.23
N PRO A 336 15.24 -17.45 -2.54
CA PRO A 336 14.77 -17.43 -3.92
C PRO A 336 15.62 -16.52 -4.80
N ALA A 337 15.60 -16.81 -6.10
CA ALA A 337 16.31 -16.03 -7.09
C ALA A 337 15.49 -15.91 -8.38
N TYR A 338 15.63 -14.77 -9.04
CA TYR A 338 14.90 -14.46 -10.27
C TYR A 338 15.86 -13.98 -11.35
N ALA A 339 15.61 -14.41 -12.57
CA ALA A 339 16.15 -13.80 -13.77
C ALA A 339 15.19 -12.74 -14.30
N VAL A 340 15.75 -11.59 -14.67
CA VAL A 340 15.02 -10.45 -15.20
C VAL A 340 15.53 -10.17 -16.60
N TYR A 341 14.68 -10.37 -17.59
CA TYR A 341 14.96 -10.09 -18.98
C TYR A 341 14.33 -8.77 -19.39
N GLU A 342 14.98 -8.05 -20.29
CA GLU A 342 14.47 -6.83 -20.94
C GLU A 342 14.51 -7.07 -22.45
N GLY A 343 13.36 -7.02 -23.12
CA GLY A 343 13.27 -7.33 -24.55
C GLY A 343 13.85 -8.70 -24.93
N GLY A 344 13.70 -9.70 -24.04
CA GLY A 344 14.25 -11.06 -24.22
C GLY A 344 15.75 -11.20 -23.90
N THR A 345 16.44 -10.14 -23.50
CA THR A 345 17.86 -10.18 -23.10
C THR A 345 17.98 -10.18 -21.58
N LEU A 346 18.75 -11.11 -21.01
CA LEU A 346 18.99 -11.14 -19.56
C LEU A 346 19.68 -9.85 -19.11
N ALA A 347 19.01 -9.08 -18.26
CA ALA A 347 19.43 -7.74 -17.86
C ALA A 347 19.87 -7.69 -16.39
N ARG A 348 19.13 -8.38 -15.52
CA ARG A 348 19.35 -8.38 -14.07
C ARG A 348 19.15 -9.78 -13.46
N VAL A 349 19.77 -10.00 -12.31
CA VAL A 349 19.50 -11.15 -11.44
C VAL A 349 19.13 -10.63 -10.06
N ALA A 350 18.00 -11.08 -9.53
CA ALA A 350 17.48 -10.71 -8.22
C ALA A 350 17.70 -11.88 -7.25
N LEU A 351 18.40 -11.65 -6.13
CA LEU A 351 18.79 -12.67 -5.17
C LEU A 351 18.31 -12.30 -3.78
N PHE A 352 17.65 -13.22 -3.07
CA PHE A 352 17.07 -12.97 -1.75
C PHE A 352 17.77 -13.77 -0.66
N ASN A 353 17.63 -13.29 0.57
CA ASN A 353 17.94 -14.01 1.80
C ASN A 353 16.97 -13.57 2.91
N TYR A 354 16.04 -14.45 3.27
CA TYR A 354 15.06 -14.22 4.33
C TYR A 354 15.60 -14.46 5.75
N MET A 355 16.80 -15.02 5.89
CA MET A 355 17.35 -15.38 7.20
C MET A 355 17.90 -14.15 7.92
N THR A 356 17.50 -13.96 9.17
CA THR A 356 18.20 -13.02 10.06
C THR A 356 19.35 -13.72 10.75
N ASP A 357 20.56 -13.24 10.54
CA ASP A 357 21.73 -13.73 11.27
C ASP A 357 22.78 -12.63 11.46
N PRO A 358 22.81 -11.98 12.64
CA PRO A 358 23.77 -10.93 12.95
C PRO A 358 25.24 -11.37 12.91
N SER A 359 25.54 -12.67 12.99
CA SER A 359 26.91 -13.17 12.86
C SER A 359 27.42 -13.16 11.42
N GLY A 360 26.50 -13.08 10.45
CA GLY A 360 26.78 -13.19 9.03
C GLY A 360 27.01 -14.62 8.52
N ALA A 361 26.91 -15.65 9.38
CA ALA A 361 27.16 -17.05 9.01
C ALA A 361 26.16 -17.58 7.96
N ASN A 362 24.93 -17.05 7.94
CA ASN A 362 23.91 -17.36 6.95
C ASN A 362 23.91 -16.40 5.74
N SER A 363 24.92 -15.53 5.62
CA SER A 363 25.19 -14.87 4.32
C SER A 363 25.71 -15.92 3.37
N TYR A 364 25.20 -15.96 2.14
CA TYR A 364 25.65 -16.93 1.14
C TYR A 364 26.29 -16.23 -0.05
N THR A 365 27.00 -16.99 -0.88
CA THR A 365 27.53 -16.52 -2.16
C THR A 365 26.80 -17.25 -3.28
N ALA A 366 26.03 -16.51 -4.08
CA ALA A 366 25.42 -17.02 -5.29
C ALA A 366 26.48 -17.10 -6.39
N THR A 367 26.73 -18.29 -6.93
CA THR A 367 27.49 -18.46 -8.16
C THR A 367 26.54 -18.36 -9.35
N ILE A 368 26.56 -17.24 -10.07
CA ILE A 368 25.73 -17.06 -11.26
C ILE A 368 26.54 -17.42 -12.51
N ALA A 369 26.00 -18.32 -13.33
CA ALA A 369 26.51 -18.64 -14.67
C ALA A 369 25.60 -17.99 -15.72
N LEU A 370 26.19 -17.30 -16.70
CA LEU A 370 25.42 -16.53 -17.69
C LEU A 370 25.38 -17.25 -19.05
N PRO A 371 24.21 -17.34 -19.71
CA PRO A 371 24.10 -18.00 -21.01
C PRO A 371 24.99 -17.37 -22.10
N ALA A 372 25.21 -16.06 -22.04
CA ALA A 372 26.02 -15.31 -23.00
C ALA A 372 27.51 -15.18 -22.60
N GLY A 373 27.93 -15.84 -21.52
CA GLY A 373 29.25 -15.63 -20.92
C GLY A 373 29.25 -14.52 -19.86
N ALA A 374 30.03 -14.70 -18.79
CA ALA A 374 30.17 -13.74 -17.72
C ALA A 374 30.91 -12.48 -18.22
N PRO A 375 30.39 -11.26 -17.99
CA PRO A 375 31.14 -10.04 -18.26
C PRO A 375 32.36 -9.97 -17.33
N GLY A 376 33.36 -9.14 -17.63
CA GLY A 376 34.52 -8.99 -16.73
C GLY A 376 34.15 -8.50 -15.32
N GLN A 377 33.04 -7.78 -15.19
CA GLN A 377 32.49 -7.32 -13.93
C GLN A 377 30.97 -7.11 -14.02
N VAL A 378 30.31 -7.13 -12.87
CA VAL A 378 28.91 -6.73 -12.71
C VAL A 378 28.79 -5.65 -11.62
N LYS A 379 27.64 -4.96 -11.59
CA LYS A 379 27.30 -3.98 -10.55
C LYS A 379 26.19 -4.53 -9.67
N VAL A 380 26.24 -4.26 -8.36
CA VAL A 380 25.25 -4.78 -7.40
C VAL A 380 24.77 -3.69 -6.46
N LYS A 381 23.44 -3.59 -6.31
CA LYS A 381 22.78 -2.81 -5.26
C LYS A 381 22.20 -3.76 -4.22
N TYR A 382 22.29 -3.38 -2.96
CA TYR A 382 21.80 -4.18 -1.84
C TYR A 382 20.65 -3.50 -1.12
N LEU A 383 19.60 -4.27 -0.83
CA LEU A 383 18.56 -3.95 0.14
C LEU A 383 18.90 -4.68 1.44
N THR A 384 19.16 -3.96 2.53
CA THR A 384 19.62 -4.55 3.80
C THR A 384 18.95 -3.91 5.01
N ALA A 385 18.91 -4.67 6.11
CA ALA A 385 18.60 -4.20 7.45
C ALA A 385 19.24 -5.12 8.49
N PRO A 386 19.36 -4.70 9.77
CA PRO A 386 19.93 -5.56 10.82
C PRO A 386 19.17 -6.88 11.06
N SER A 387 17.87 -6.91 10.77
CA SER A 387 17.00 -8.07 10.91
C SER A 387 15.75 -7.90 10.03
N VAL A 388 15.08 -9.00 9.70
CA VAL A 388 13.74 -8.96 9.08
C VAL A 388 12.72 -8.22 9.93
N ALA A 389 12.89 -8.17 11.26
CA ALA A 389 12.02 -7.41 12.16
C ALA A 389 12.36 -5.92 12.26
N SER A 390 13.41 -5.45 11.58
CA SER A 390 13.83 -4.04 11.63
C SER A 390 12.80 -3.13 10.97
N LYS A 391 12.33 -2.12 11.72
CA LYS A 391 11.44 -1.04 11.22
C LYS A 391 12.19 0.24 10.83
N ALA A 392 13.49 0.27 11.08
CA ALA A 392 14.39 1.38 10.82
C ALA A 392 15.74 0.80 10.38
N ASN A 393 16.64 1.66 9.91
CA ASN A 393 17.94 1.26 9.35
C ASN A 393 17.81 0.28 8.18
N ILE A 394 16.69 0.38 7.44
CA ILE A 394 16.54 -0.26 6.14
C ILE A 394 17.27 0.62 5.14
N THR A 395 18.13 0.03 4.31
CA THR A 395 18.86 0.74 3.27
C THR A 395 18.69 0.08 1.92
N TRP A 396 18.52 0.88 0.87
CA TRP A 396 18.62 0.47 -0.53
C TRP A 396 19.82 1.17 -1.15
N ALA A 397 20.82 0.40 -1.56
CA ALA A 397 22.08 0.91 -2.10
C ALA A 397 22.72 1.97 -1.18
N GLY A 398 22.78 1.69 0.12
CA GLY A 398 23.34 2.61 1.13
C GLY A 398 22.45 3.79 1.53
N GLN A 399 21.30 3.99 0.86
CA GLN A 399 20.39 5.09 1.13
C GLN A 399 19.17 4.66 1.95
N THR A 400 18.65 5.55 2.80
CA THR A 400 17.50 5.31 3.67
C THR A 400 16.50 6.46 3.62
N PHE A 401 15.29 6.25 4.13
CA PHE A 401 14.29 7.30 4.33
C PHE A 401 14.18 7.76 5.79
N GLY A 402 15.09 7.30 6.65
CA GLY A 402 15.08 7.60 8.09
C GLY A 402 14.13 6.68 8.88
N GLY A 403 13.93 7.01 10.15
CA GLY A 403 12.98 6.36 11.02
C GLY A 403 11.52 6.79 10.79
N ASN A 404 10.63 6.30 11.65
CA ASN A 404 9.21 6.65 11.58
C ASN A 404 9.00 8.15 11.70
N PHE A 405 8.28 8.73 10.74
CA PHE A 405 7.97 10.17 10.66
C PHE A 405 9.17 11.10 10.40
N GLU A 406 10.34 10.55 10.03
CA GLU A 406 11.54 11.34 9.71
C GLU A 406 11.66 11.64 8.21
N SER A 407 10.99 10.85 7.36
CA SER A 407 11.11 10.98 5.91
C SER A 407 10.39 12.21 5.35
N ASP A 408 11.11 12.98 4.53
CA ASP A 408 10.54 13.99 3.63
C ASP A 408 10.36 13.44 2.20
N GLY A 409 10.44 12.12 2.04
CA GLY A 409 10.37 11.40 0.77
C GLY A 409 11.64 11.40 -0.06
N ARG A 410 12.74 12.05 0.38
CA ARG A 410 14.03 11.99 -0.32
C ARG A 410 14.94 10.91 0.27
N PRO A 411 15.68 10.15 -0.55
CA PRO A 411 16.71 9.24 -0.06
C PRO A 411 17.81 10.03 0.67
N GLN A 412 18.22 9.54 1.83
CA GLN A 412 19.30 10.07 2.67
C GLN A 412 20.48 9.11 2.66
N GLY A 413 21.70 9.64 2.72
CA GLY A 413 22.93 8.85 2.64
C GLY A 413 23.52 8.79 1.23
N SER A 414 24.72 8.24 1.13
CA SER A 414 25.44 8.09 -0.14
C SER A 414 24.94 6.87 -0.91
N LEU A 415 24.78 7.04 -2.22
CA LEU A 415 24.51 5.92 -3.12
C LEU A 415 25.72 4.97 -3.15
N ASP A 416 25.49 3.72 -2.80
CA ASP A 416 26.49 2.65 -2.75
C ASP A 416 26.17 1.55 -3.76
N ILE A 417 27.02 1.44 -4.78
CA ILE A 417 26.94 0.43 -5.84
C ILE A 417 28.23 -0.36 -5.84
N GLN A 418 28.14 -1.65 -5.53
CA GLN A 418 29.29 -2.54 -5.46
C GLN A 418 29.67 -3.03 -6.85
N THR A 419 30.98 -3.11 -7.12
CA THR A 419 31.51 -3.70 -8.36
C THR A 419 32.11 -5.06 -8.03
N ILE A 420 31.64 -6.10 -8.71
CA ILE A 420 32.10 -7.47 -8.50
C ILE A 420 32.75 -7.96 -9.78
N THR A 421 34.02 -8.36 -9.70
CA THR A 421 34.76 -9.00 -10.79
C THR A 421 34.23 -10.42 -11.00
N CYS A 422 33.99 -10.80 -12.24
CA CYS A 422 33.62 -12.17 -12.59
C CYS A 422 34.79 -12.93 -13.18
N ASP A 423 34.75 -14.26 -13.07
CA ASP A 423 35.65 -15.14 -13.77
C ASP A 423 35.12 -15.44 -15.17
N THR A 424 35.69 -14.77 -16.17
CA THR A 424 35.32 -14.94 -17.58
C THR A 424 35.77 -16.29 -18.15
N THR A 425 36.78 -16.93 -17.55
CA THR A 425 37.27 -18.25 -17.98
C THR A 425 36.34 -19.35 -17.46
N ALA A 426 35.94 -19.26 -16.19
CA ALA A 426 34.99 -20.18 -15.58
C ALA A 426 33.52 -19.86 -15.92
N ASN A 427 33.24 -18.73 -16.57
CA ASN A 427 31.90 -18.21 -16.85
C ASN A 427 31.05 -18.06 -15.57
N THR A 428 31.60 -17.45 -14.51
CA THR A 428 30.87 -17.27 -13.25
C THR A 428 31.08 -15.90 -12.64
N CYS A 429 30.03 -15.34 -12.00
CA CYS A 429 30.15 -14.23 -11.07
C CYS A 429 29.74 -14.70 -9.67
N GLN A 430 30.53 -14.34 -8.66
CA GLN A 430 30.30 -14.73 -7.26
C GLN A 430 29.69 -13.56 -6.48
N ILE A 431 28.40 -13.64 -6.16
CA ILE A 431 27.65 -12.53 -5.55
C ILE A 431 27.32 -12.87 -4.11
N LYS A 432 27.86 -12.10 -3.15
CA LYS A 432 27.53 -12.28 -1.73
C LYS A 432 26.17 -11.67 -1.41
N VAL A 433 25.27 -12.43 -0.79
CA VAL A 433 23.94 -11.98 -0.35
C VAL A 433 23.88 -11.96 1.18
N PRO A 434 23.73 -10.77 1.81
CA PRO A 434 23.67 -10.64 3.27
C PRO A 434 22.48 -11.36 3.92
N ALA A 435 22.55 -11.63 5.23
CA ALA A 435 21.49 -12.26 6.01
C ALA A 435 20.94 -11.31 7.12
N PRO A 436 19.75 -10.71 6.95
CA PRO A 436 18.87 -10.79 5.79
C PRO A 436 19.30 -9.81 4.71
N GLY A 437 18.79 -9.98 3.50
CA GLY A 437 19.09 -9.04 2.44
C GLY A 437 18.54 -9.43 1.08
N PHE A 438 18.68 -8.50 0.16
CA PHE A 438 18.43 -8.71 -1.25
C PHE A 438 19.53 -8.04 -2.07
N ALA A 439 19.94 -8.69 -3.15
CA ALA A 439 20.94 -8.20 -4.08
C ALA A 439 20.34 -8.13 -5.49
N LEU A 440 20.40 -6.94 -6.10
CA LEU A 440 20.07 -6.75 -7.51
C LEU A 440 21.37 -6.62 -8.30
N VAL A 441 21.64 -7.62 -9.13
CA VAL A 441 22.82 -7.71 -9.97
C VAL A 441 22.48 -7.14 -11.34
N PHE A 442 23.21 -6.12 -11.77
CA PHE A 442 23.10 -5.51 -13.09
C PHE A 442 24.19 -6.08 -13.99
N LEU A 443 23.80 -6.66 -15.13
CA LEU A 443 24.73 -7.37 -16.01
C LEU A 443 25.44 -6.44 -17.02
N ASN A 444 24.99 -5.20 -17.15
CA ASN A 444 25.67 -4.17 -17.93
C ASN A 444 25.36 -2.75 -17.40
N ASP A 445 26.20 -1.78 -17.77
CA ASP A 445 26.08 -0.40 -17.28
C ASP A 445 24.86 0.34 -17.85
N ALA A 446 24.35 -0.03 -19.02
CA ALA A 446 23.17 0.62 -19.61
C ALA A 446 21.91 0.36 -18.76
N VAL A 447 21.71 -0.90 -18.37
CA VAL A 447 20.60 -1.37 -17.51
C VAL A 447 20.67 -0.73 -16.11
N LEU A 448 21.87 -0.53 -15.56
CA LEU A 448 22.06 0.22 -14.31
C LEU A 448 21.77 1.71 -14.47
N SER A 449 22.26 2.32 -15.54
CA SER A 449 22.10 3.76 -15.80
C SER A 449 20.65 4.14 -16.03
N GLU A 450 19.86 3.25 -16.64
CA GLU A 450 18.42 3.42 -16.84
C GLU A 450 17.68 3.68 -15.52
N VAL A 451 18.03 2.96 -14.45
CA VAL A 451 17.33 3.00 -13.17
C VAL A 451 18.08 3.79 -12.09
N THR A 452 19.17 4.47 -12.45
CA THR A 452 19.97 5.26 -11.51
C THR A 452 19.85 6.74 -11.86
N PRO A 453 19.03 7.51 -11.11
CA PRO A 453 18.75 8.89 -11.47
C PRO A 453 20.02 9.76 -11.40
N GLN A 454 20.39 10.38 -12.52
CA GLN A 454 21.52 11.31 -12.57
C GLN A 454 21.20 12.68 -11.94
N SER A 455 19.93 13.06 -11.92
CA SER A 455 19.43 14.29 -11.30
C SER A 455 18.07 14.01 -10.65
N PRO A 456 18.04 13.65 -9.36
CA PRO A 456 16.80 13.36 -8.65
C PRO A 456 15.85 14.56 -8.66
N GLN A 457 14.63 14.35 -9.16
CA GLN A 457 13.57 15.34 -9.10
C GLN A 457 13.10 15.39 -7.65
N THR A 458 13.20 16.56 -7.05
CA THR A 458 12.76 16.77 -5.67
C THR A 458 11.90 18.01 -5.58
N PHE A 459 11.00 17.99 -4.62
CA PHE A 459 10.10 19.06 -4.27
C PHE A 459 10.49 19.57 -2.89
N ALA A 460 10.57 20.90 -2.75
CA ALA A 460 10.89 21.53 -1.49
C ALA A 460 9.61 21.77 -0.67
N THR A 461 9.69 21.53 0.65
CA THR A 461 8.66 21.99 1.59
C THR A 461 9.08 23.33 2.19
N THR A 462 8.16 24.28 2.27
CA THR A 462 8.29 25.48 3.13
C THR A 462 7.60 25.29 4.49
N ALA A 463 6.92 24.16 4.67
CA ALA A 463 6.25 23.81 5.91
C ALA A 463 7.24 23.08 6.84
N TYR A 464 7.74 23.80 7.83
CA TYR A 464 8.33 23.18 9.02
C TYR A 464 7.19 22.52 9.80
N THR A 465 7.26 21.21 10.02
CA THR A 465 6.49 20.62 11.12
C THR A 465 6.82 21.41 12.38
N ARG A 466 5.81 21.95 13.08
CA ARG A 466 6.04 22.49 14.42
C ARG A 466 6.70 21.36 15.21
N LYS A 467 7.97 21.54 15.56
CA LYS A 467 8.74 20.57 16.35
C LYS A 467 8.09 20.47 17.73
N ILE A 468 7.09 19.60 17.89
CA ILE A 468 6.43 19.36 19.18
C ILE A 468 7.31 18.49 20.11
N HIS A 469 8.46 18.00 19.63
CA HIS A 469 9.43 17.26 20.43
C HIS A 469 10.90 17.68 20.21
N THR A 470 11.20 18.97 20.17
CA THR A 470 12.56 19.43 20.54
C THR A 470 12.49 20.07 21.91
N ALA A 471 12.86 19.32 22.95
CA ALA A 471 13.54 19.96 24.05
C ALA A 471 14.89 20.44 23.50
N THR A 472 14.97 21.69 23.07
CA THR A 472 16.25 22.34 22.84
C THR A 472 16.82 22.67 24.22
N VAL A 473 17.78 21.87 24.67
CA VAL A 473 18.65 22.26 25.78
C VAL A 473 19.81 23.03 25.17
N ASP A 474 20.07 24.24 25.66
CA ASP A 474 21.24 25.01 25.29
C ASP A 474 22.51 24.14 25.52
N PRO A 475 23.39 23.96 24.53
CA PRO A 475 24.60 23.15 24.67
C PRO A 475 25.47 23.55 25.87
N SER A 476 25.46 24.83 26.27
CA SER A 476 26.17 25.33 27.46
C SER A 476 25.52 24.89 28.78
N VAL A 477 24.19 24.70 28.77
CA VAL A 477 23.41 24.18 29.90
C VAL A 477 23.59 22.66 30.01
N LEU A 478 23.67 21.94 28.88
CA LEU A 478 23.95 20.49 28.88
C LEU A 478 25.39 20.19 29.34
N ALA A 479 26.36 21.03 28.97
CA ALA A 479 27.77 20.87 29.36
C ALA A 479 28.02 21.06 30.86
N THR A 480 27.10 21.68 31.61
CA THR A 480 27.21 21.93 33.05
C THR A 480 26.12 21.23 33.87
N SER A 481 25.24 20.45 33.24
CA SER A 481 24.11 19.80 33.90
C SER A 481 24.53 18.50 34.59
N ASN A 482 24.80 18.57 35.89
CA ASN A 482 25.09 17.40 36.72
C ASN A 482 23.82 16.69 37.23
N GLY A 483 22.83 16.46 36.35
CA GLY A 483 21.69 15.56 36.60
C GLY A 483 20.96 15.74 37.93
N HIS A 484 19.99 16.67 38.00
CA HIS A 484 19.11 16.79 39.17
C HIS A 484 17.84 15.93 39.01
N SER A 485 17.44 15.25 40.09
CA SER A 485 16.28 14.36 40.16
C SER A 485 14.94 15.10 40.13
N GLY A 486 13.88 14.39 39.73
CA GLY A 486 12.54 14.93 39.45
C GLY A 486 11.80 15.60 40.62
N SER A 487 12.38 15.64 41.82
CA SER A 487 11.80 16.30 42.99
C SER A 487 12.06 17.81 43.07
N SER A 488 12.94 18.37 42.21
CA SER A 488 13.28 19.81 42.23
C SER A 488 12.54 20.66 41.19
N ARG A 489 11.53 20.13 40.50
CA ARG A 489 10.71 20.89 39.55
C ARG A 489 9.43 21.39 40.23
N GLY A 490 9.36 22.69 40.51
CA GLY A 490 8.11 23.41 40.83
C GLY A 490 7.07 23.27 39.70
N PRO A 491 5.81 23.69 39.90
CA PRO A 491 4.66 23.17 39.17
C PRO A 491 4.68 23.66 37.71
N LEU A 492 5.25 22.85 36.83
CA LEU A 492 5.21 23.05 35.38
C LEU A 492 4.21 22.08 34.77
N MET A 493 3.08 22.68 34.38
CA MET A 493 2.15 22.36 33.29
C MET A 493 2.03 20.90 32.81
N ASN A 494 0.79 20.42 32.97
CA ASN A 494 0.19 19.16 32.54
C ASN A 494 0.36 18.87 31.02
N THR A 495 0.58 17.60 30.67
CA THR A 495 0.86 17.11 29.30
C THR A 495 -0.37 16.56 28.56
N SER A 496 -1.59 16.86 29.02
CA SER A 496 -2.83 16.44 28.35
C SER A 496 -3.51 17.60 27.60
N LYS A 497 -3.95 17.35 26.36
CA LYS A 497 -4.84 18.26 25.62
C LYS A 497 -6.25 18.17 26.22
N GLY A 498 -6.78 19.27 26.77
CA GLY A 498 -8.20 19.38 27.15
C GLY A 498 -8.57 20.27 28.33
N ALA A 499 -7.63 20.93 29.04
CA ALA A 499 -8.00 21.83 30.12
C ALA A 499 -8.24 23.27 29.60
N LEU A 500 -9.50 23.62 29.38
CA LEU A 500 -9.93 25.02 29.29
C LEU A 500 -9.89 25.63 30.70
N GLY A 501 -8.81 26.35 31.01
CA GLY A 501 -8.78 27.28 32.12
C GLY A 501 -9.31 28.63 31.67
N THR A 502 -10.59 28.89 31.88
CA THR A 502 -11.13 30.27 31.94
C THR A 502 -11.43 30.61 33.38
N THR A 503 -10.60 31.47 33.96
CA THR A 503 -10.88 32.22 35.18
C THR A 503 -12.07 33.15 34.97
N GLY A 504 -13.11 32.99 35.79
CA GLY A 504 -14.21 33.95 35.96
C GLY A 504 -14.64 33.96 37.42
N SER A 505 -14.24 35.00 38.14
CA SER A 505 -14.43 35.23 39.57
C SER A 505 -15.89 35.27 40.03
N ALA A 506 -16.19 34.60 41.15
CA ALA A 506 -17.02 35.12 42.27
C ALA A 506 -16.93 34.12 43.45
N CYS A 507 -16.07 34.33 44.44
CA CYS A 507 -16.29 35.13 45.65
C CYS A 507 -17.06 34.39 46.77
N ARG A 508 -16.30 34.05 47.83
CA ARG A 508 -16.66 33.89 49.27
C ARG A 508 -17.45 32.62 49.63
N THR A 509 -17.22 31.89 50.72
CA THR A 509 -16.40 31.97 51.94
C THR A 509 -16.60 30.62 52.64
N GLY A 510 -15.58 30.01 53.27
CA GLY A 510 -15.84 28.94 54.25
C GLY A 510 -16.48 29.50 55.53
N PRO A 511 -16.62 28.72 56.63
CA PRO A 511 -16.19 27.33 56.84
C PRO A 511 -17.24 26.44 57.59
N ALA A 512 -16.80 25.22 57.91
CA ALA A 512 -17.16 24.40 59.07
C ALA A 512 -18.32 23.37 58.97
N ALA A 513 -17.90 22.11 59.19
CA ALA A 513 -18.52 21.05 59.98
C ALA A 513 -20.02 20.73 59.77
N SER A 514 -20.32 19.47 59.41
CA SER A 514 -20.91 18.47 60.33
C SER A 514 -21.47 17.24 59.60
N VAL A 515 -21.41 16.13 60.31
CA VAL A 515 -21.87 14.75 60.06
C VAL A 515 -23.40 14.62 59.89
N LEU A 516 -23.89 13.72 59.00
CA LEU A 516 -25.06 12.81 59.15
C LEU A 516 -25.28 12.08 57.78
N VAL A 517 -25.09 10.76 57.60
CA VAL A 517 -25.86 9.56 58.02
C VAL A 517 -27.26 9.44 57.37
N MET A 518 -27.43 8.46 56.45
CA MET A 518 -28.51 7.43 56.34
C MET A 518 -28.77 6.96 54.88
N PHE A 519 -28.47 5.69 54.53
CA PHE A 519 -29.36 4.48 54.43
C PHE A 519 -30.34 4.53 53.21
N VAL A 520 -30.62 3.49 52.40
CA VAL A 520 -30.16 2.10 52.18
C VAL A 520 -30.92 1.48 50.98
N ALA A 521 -30.34 0.41 50.38
CA ALA A 521 -30.90 -0.70 49.56
C ALA A 521 -31.68 -0.39 48.26
N ALA A 522 -31.39 -0.97 47.08
CA ALA A 522 -31.02 -2.33 46.63
C ALA A 522 -32.14 -3.38 46.70
N LEU A 523 -32.68 -3.76 45.53
CA LEU A 523 -33.26 -5.06 45.10
C LEU A 523 -33.95 -4.84 43.74
N GLY A 524 -33.95 -5.74 42.76
CA GLY A 524 -33.53 -7.14 42.74
C GLY A 524 -33.61 -7.69 41.30
N ALA A 525 -33.13 -8.93 41.13
CA ALA A 525 -33.14 -9.66 39.88
C ALA A 525 -33.96 -10.95 39.99
N ALA A 526 -34.51 -11.35 38.83
CA ALA A 526 -34.74 -12.71 38.34
C ALA A 526 -36.04 -13.48 38.71
N MET A 527 -36.81 -13.73 37.63
CA MET A 527 -37.24 -15.04 37.10
C MET A 527 -38.48 -15.81 37.63
N VAL A 528 -39.37 -16.10 36.66
CA VAL A 528 -39.98 -17.43 36.29
C VAL A 528 -41.48 -17.72 36.60
N ARG A 529 -42.20 -17.93 35.48
CA ARG A 529 -43.32 -18.85 35.11
C ARG A 529 -44.80 -18.65 35.52
N ALA A 530 -45.61 -18.68 34.44
CA ALA A 530 -46.83 -19.46 34.14
C ALA A 530 -48.19 -19.03 34.73
N ALA A 531 -49.16 -18.72 33.86
CA ALA A 531 -50.36 -19.53 33.57
C ALA A 531 -51.41 -18.75 32.75
N HIS A 532 -52.09 -19.49 31.86
CA HIS A 532 -53.25 -19.20 31.01
C HIS A 532 -53.07 -18.44 29.70
#